data_AF-A0A7Y0BUU5-F1
#
_entry.id   AF-A0A7Y0BUU5-F1
#
_cell.length_a   1.000
_cell.length_b   1.000
_cell.length_c   1.000
_cell.angle_alpha   90.00
_cell.angle_beta   90.00
_cell.angle_gamma   90.00
#
_symmetry.space_group_name_H-M   'P 1'
#
loop_
_entity.id
_entity.type
_entity.pdbx_description
1 polymer ?
#
loop_
_entity_poly.entity_id
_entity_poly.type
_entity_poly.pdbx_seq_one_letter_code
_entity_poly.pdbx_strand_id
1 'polypeptide(L)'
;MAADYRAVRAAQVTLRSTTVGAALARGAVGKSCSAIMQGGLAEAGFHQRGSQTWIVLAAPFLPPATAQAGNAQARVLALVNQARARPRRCGNESFAAAGPVRLNTTLQAVAGGHAADMARYDYFSHTSRDGGSMVERASRAGYPRRALAENIAAGQLQADTAMRSWLDSPGHCANIMAPAFNEMGAAFAVNSKSSLGIYWVQLFGAAR
;
A
#
# COMPACT_ATOMS: atom_id res chain seq x y z
N MET A 1 1.26 -4.80 -25.53
CA MET A 1 0.94 -4.23 -24.22
C MET A 1 0.71 -2.74 -24.45
N ALA A 2 -0.40 -2.17 -23.96
CA ALA A 2 -0.62 -0.73 -24.03
C ALA A 2 0.55 -0.01 -23.34
N ALA A 3 0.96 1.15 -23.85
CA ALA A 3 2.18 1.84 -23.41
C ALA A 3 2.21 2.20 -21.91
N ASP A 4 1.05 2.15 -21.23
CA ASP A 4 0.87 2.49 -19.81
C ASP A 4 0.47 1.30 -18.92
N TYR A 5 0.58 0.06 -19.42
CA TYR A 5 0.23 -1.12 -18.63
C TYR A 5 1.27 -1.38 -17.52
N ARG A 6 0.82 -1.46 -16.28
CA ARG A 6 1.64 -1.87 -15.13
C ARG A 6 1.08 -3.12 -14.49
N ALA A 7 1.88 -4.18 -14.47
CA ALA A 7 1.60 -5.37 -13.69
C ALA A 7 2.25 -5.26 -12.30
N VAL A 8 1.54 -5.68 -11.25
CA VAL A 8 2.17 -5.91 -9.93
C VAL A 8 2.85 -7.27 -9.87
N ARG A 9 2.36 -8.23 -10.65
CA ARG A 9 2.94 -9.57 -10.83
C ARG A 9 2.67 -10.05 -12.25
N ALA A 10 3.59 -10.81 -12.81
CA ALA A 10 3.40 -11.46 -14.10
C ALA A 10 3.99 -12.87 -14.08
N ALA A 11 3.40 -13.75 -14.89
CA ALA A 11 3.92 -15.07 -15.20
C ALA A 11 3.92 -15.26 -16.71
N GLN A 12 4.86 -16.06 -17.22
CA GLN A 12 4.96 -16.37 -18.63
C GLN A 12 4.84 -17.87 -18.84
N VAL A 13 4.06 -18.26 -19.84
CA VAL A 13 4.00 -19.62 -20.35
C VAL A 13 4.38 -19.61 -21.82
N THR A 14 5.22 -20.55 -22.21
CA THR A 14 5.70 -20.67 -23.58
C THR A 14 5.23 -22.00 -24.15
N LEU A 15 4.55 -21.96 -25.29
CA LEU A 15 4.00 -23.13 -25.98
C LEU A 15 4.57 -23.25 -27.38
N ARG A 16 4.77 -24.49 -27.86
CA ARG A 16 5.03 -24.75 -29.27
C ARG A 16 3.70 -24.91 -29.99
N SER A 17 3.28 -23.87 -30.70
CA SER A 17 2.04 -23.82 -31.47
C SER A 17 2.22 -22.89 -32.67
N THR A 18 1.64 -23.26 -33.81
CA THR A 18 1.60 -22.44 -35.03
C THR A 18 0.43 -21.45 -35.04
N THR A 19 -0.49 -21.51 -34.08
CA THR A 19 -1.59 -20.55 -33.93
C THR A 19 -1.94 -20.28 -32.46
N VAL A 20 -2.44 -19.08 -32.17
CA VAL A 20 -2.94 -18.71 -30.83
C VAL A 20 -4.11 -19.59 -30.39
N GLY A 21 -5.01 -19.97 -31.32
CA GLY A 21 -6.14 -20.86 -31.01
C GLY A 21 -5.70 -22.23 -30.49
N ALA A 22 -4.66 -22.83 -31.08
CA ALA A 22 -4.07 -24.07 -30.59
C ALA A 22 -3.31 -23.89 -29.26
N ALA A 23 -2.79 -22.69 -28.98
CA ALA A 23 -2.17 -22.35 -27.69
C ALA A 23 -3.20 -22.18 -26.55
N LEU A 24 -4.44 -21.82 -26.89
CA LEU A 24 -5.58 -21.66 -25.97
C LEU A 24 -6.37 -22.96 -25.72
N ALA A 25 -6.07 -24.03 -26.45
CA ALA A 25 -6.79 -25.30 -26.31
C ALA A 25 -6.63 -25.88 -24.90
N ARG A 26 -7.74 -26.41 -24.34
CA ARG A 26 -7.74 -27.09 -23.04
C ARG A 26 -6.66 -28.19 -23.02
N GLY A 27 -5.73 -28.11 -22.07
CA GLY A 27 -4.61 -29.04 -21.92
C GLY A 27 -3.26 -28.55 -22.46
N ALA A 28 -3.25 -27.55 -23.36
CA ALA A 28 -1.99 -26.98 -23.88
C ALA A 28 -1.14 -26.33 -22.77
N VAL A 29 -1.79 -25.81 -21.73
CA VAL A 29 -1.18 -25.13 -20.57
C VAL A 29 -0.82 -26.08 -19.42
N GLY A 30 -1.03 -27.40 -19.59
CA GLY A 30 -0.75 -28.51 -18.66
C GLY A 30 -0.12 -28.16 -17.29
N LYS A 31 1.18 -28.46 -17.12
CA LYS A 31 1.95 -28.25 -15.87
C LYS A 31 2.03 -26.79 -15.41
N SER A 32 1.68 -25.84 -16.26
CA SER A 32 1.69 -24.41 -15.94
C SER A 32 0.42 -23.97 -15.19
N CYS A 33 -0.64 -24.80 -15.14
CA CYS A 33 -1.90 -24.44 -14.47
C CYS A 33 -1.71 -23.99 -13.01
N SER A 34 -0.81 -24.60 -12.24
CA SER A 34 -0.55 -24.17 -10.86
C SER A 34 0.07 -22.77 -10.79
N ALA A 35 0.99 -22.44 -11.69
CA ALA A 35 1.60 -21.10 -11.79
C ALA A 35 0.59 -20.03 -12.26
N ILE A 36 -0.38 -20.43 -13.10
CA ILE A 36 -1.46 -19.56 -13.60
C ILE A 36 -2.50 -19.30 -12.52
N MET A 37 -2.89 -20.32 -11.76
CA MET A 37 -3.94 -20.24 -10.74
C MET A 37 -3.46 -19.55 -9.46
N GLN A 38 -2.16 -19.33 -9.30
CA GLN A 38 -1.59 -18.68 -8.11
C GLN A 38 -1.51 -17.14 -8.26
N GLY A 39 -2.53 -16.49 -7.68
CA GLY A 39 -2.43 -15.11 -7.21
C GLY A 39 -2.90 -14.04 -8.19
N GLY A 40 -4.18 -14.06 -8.55
CA GLY A 40 -4.83 -12.87 -9.13
C GLY A 40 -4.28 -12.41 -10.48
N LEU A 41 -3.62 -13.31 -11.24
CA LEU A 41 -3.30 -13.06 -12.65
C LEU A 41 -4.62 -13.05 -13.43
N ALA A 42 -5.12 -11.86 -13.73
CA ALA A 42 -6.47 -11.64 -14.27
C ALA A 42 -6.46 -11.24 -15.76
N GLU A 43 -5.31 -10.83 -16.27
CA GLU A 43 -5.15 -10.39 -17.67
C GLU A 43 -4.17 -11.29 -18.42
N ALA A 44 -4.39 -11.46 -19.72
CA ALA A 44 -3.55 -12.28 -20.60
C ALA A 44 -3.20 -11.52 -21.88
N GLY A 45 -1.92 -11.56 -22.25
CA GLY A 45 -1.40 -11.10 -23.54
C GLY A 45 -0.74 -12.24 -24.29
N PHE A 46 -0.86 -12.23 -25.61
CA PHE A 46 -0.30 -13.25 -26.49
C PHE A 46 0.71 -12.62 -27.44
N HIS A 47 1.85 -13.26 -27.60
CA HIS A 47 2.82 -12.94 -28.63
C HIS A 47 3.22 -14.21 -29.36
N GLN A 48 3.34 -14.15 -30.68
CA GLN A 48 3.70 -15.31 -31.49
C GLN A 48 4.86 -14.97 -32.40
N ARG A 49 5.82 -15.89 -32.50
CA ARG A 49 6.95 -15.84 -33.45
C ARG A 49 7.21 -17.24 -33.98
N GLY A 50 6.91 -17.46 -35.26
CA GLY A 50 6.97 -18.79 -35.88
C GLY A 50 6.03 -19.79 -35.19
N SER A 51 6.57 -20.95 -34.80
CA SER A 51 5.86 -22.01 -34.07
C SER A 51 5.89 -21.84 -32.54
N GLN A 52 6.33 -20.69 -32.04
CA GLN A 52 6.39 -20.41 -30.62
C GLN A 52 5.37 -19.33 -30.24
N THR A 53 4.57 -19.64 -29.23
CA THR A 53 3.59 -18.72 -28.65
C THR A 53 3.94 -18.45 -27.19
N TRP A 54 4.01 -17.18 -26.83
CA TRP A 54 4.18 -16.69 -25.48
C TRP A 54 2.82 -16.21 -24.96
N ILE A 55 2.43 -16.73 -23.82
CA ILE A 55 1.29 -16.28 -23.04
C ILE A 55 1.85 -15.55 -21.83
N VAL A 56 1.61 -14.25 -21.75
CA VAL A 56 1.95 -13.43 -20.57
C VAL A 56 0.68 -13.23 -19.77
N LEU A 57 0.69 -13.68 -18.53
CA LEU A 57 -0.39 -13.50 -17.59
C LEU A 57 0.03 -12.46 -16.56
N ALA A 58 -0.86 -11.55 -16.22
CA ALA A 58 -0.52 -10.43 -15.35
C ALA A 58 -1.64 -10.11 -14.37
N ALA A 59 -1.22 -9.71 -13.17
CA ALA A 59 -2.07 -9.06 -12.18
C ALA A 59 -1.92 -7.55 -12.39
N PRO A 60 -2.97 -6.84 -12.81
CA PRO A 60 -2.88 -5.41 -13.09
C PRO A 60 -2.67 -4.61 -11.79
N PHE A 61 -1.96 -3.49 -11.91
CA PHE A 61 -1.87 -2.48 -10.86
C PHE A 61 -3.19 -1.70 -10.79
N LEU A 62 -4.04 -2.07 -9.83
CA LEU A 62 -5.35 -1.47 -9.60
C LEU A 62 -5.41 -0.83 -8.20
N PRO A 63 -4.72 0.29 -7.96
CA PRO A 63 -4.86 1.02 -6.71
C PRO A 63 -6.24 1.68 -6.61
N PRO A 64 -6.73 1.99 -5.41
CA PRO A 64 -7.93 2.80 -5.21
C PRO A 64 -7.74 4.15 -5.90
N ALA A 65 -8.81 4.63 -6.53
CA ALA A 65 -8.80 5.96 -7.13
C ALA A 65 -8.59 7.02 -6.05
N THR A 66 -7.91 8.12 -6.38
CA THR A 66 -7.73 9.25 -5.46
C THR A 66 -9.06 9.83 -4.97
N ALA A 67 -10.11 9.80 -5.81
CA ALA A 67 -11.47 10.16 -5.42
C ALA A 67 -12.05 9.32 -4.27
N GLN A 68 -11.50 8.11 -4.03
CA GLN A 68 -11.89 7.20 -2.94
C GLN A 68 -11.03 7.38 -1.68
N ALA A 69 -10.17 8.41 -1.63
CA ALA A 69 -9.27 8.65 -0.50
C ALA A 69 -10.00 8.73 0.86
N GLY A 70 -11.18 9.36 0.90
CA GLY A 70 -11.99 9.43 2.12
C GLY A 70 -12.43 8.05 2.63
N ASN A 71 -12.78 7.13 1.72
CA ASN A 71 -13.16 5.76 2.09
C ASN A 71 -11.96 4.98 2.64
N ALA A 72 -10.80 5.13 2.00
CA ALA A 72 -9.57 4.50 2.46
C ALA A 72 -9.14 5.03 3.84
N GLN A 73 -9.23 6.35 4.06
CA GLN A 73 -8.95 6.99 5.35
C GLN A 73 -9.88 6.48 6.44
N ALA A 74 -11.19 6.44 6.18
CA ALA A 74 -12.18 5.91 7.10
C ALA A 74 -11.92 4.43 7.42
N ARG A 75 -11.51 3.64 6.42
CA ARG A 75 -11.13 2.24 6.60
C ARG A 75 -9.89 2.09 7.48
N VAL A 76 -8.84 2.89 7.25
CA VAL A 76 -7.63 2.88 8.10
C VAL A 76 -7.96 3.25 9.53
N LEU A 77 -8.76 4.30 9.77
CA LEU A 77 -9.21 4.70 11.11
C LEU A 77 -9.93 3.55 11.83
N ALA A 78 -10.88 2.90 11.15
CA ALA A 78 -11.64 1.80 11.71
C ALA A 78 -10.72 0.62 12.10
N LEU A 79 -9.77 0.26 11.22
CA LEU A 79 -8.82 -0.81 11.47
C LEU A 79 -7.85 -0.50 12.62
N VAL A 80 -7.39 0.75 12.73
CA VAL A 80 -6.57 1.22 13.85
C VAL A 80 -7.32 1.11 15.16
N ASN A 81 -8.55 1.63 15.22
CA ASN A 81 -9.36 1.58 16.44
C ASN A 81 -9.74 0.14 16.80
N GLN A 82 -9.96 -0.73 15.81
CA GLN A 82 -10.12 -2.17 16.04
C GLN A 82 -8.86 -2.80 16.64
N ALA A 83 -7.67 -2.45 16.16
CA ALA A 83 -6.41 -2.95 16.70
C ALA A 83 -6.17 -2.47 18.13
N ARG A 84 -6.45 -1.19 18.42
CA ARG A 84 -6.29 -0.56 19.73
C ARG A 84 -7.25 -1.07 20.79
N ALA A 85 -8.44 -1.53 20.41
CA ALA A 85 -9.48 -2.02 21.32
C ALA A 85 -9.11 -3.30 22.09
N ARG A 86 -7.97 -3.93 21.80
CA ARG A 86 -7.53 -5.19 22.45
C ARG A 86 -6.04 -5.11 22.77
N PRO A 87 -5.58 -5.78 23.85
CA PRO A 87 -4.15 -5.94 24.10
C PRO A 87 -3.45 -6.58 22.89
N ARG A 88 -2.22 -6.16 22.62
CA ARG A 88 -1.44 -6.60 21.46
C ARG A 88 0.04 -6.70 21.80
N ARG A 89 0.69 -7.73 21.27
CA ARG A 89 2.15 -7.85 21.28
C ARG A 89 2.72 -7.28 19.98
N CYS A 90 3.64 -6.32 20.09
CA CYS A 90 4.33 -5.66 18.98
C CYS A 90 5.81 -6.04 19.05
N GLY A 91 6.23 -7.05 18.29
CA GLY A 91 7.56 -7.65 18.46
C GLY A 91 7.72 -8.23 19.86
N ASN A 92 8.67 -7.73 20.65
CA ASN A 92 8.89 -8.17 22.02
C ASN A 92 8.12 -7.38 23.09
N GLU A 93 7.48 -6.27 22.71
CA GLU A 93 6.77 -5.39 23.61
C GLU A 93 5.28 -5.75 23.69
N SER A 94 4.69 -5.67 24.88
CA SER A 94 3.26 -5.93 25.10
C SER A 94 2.55 -4.63 25.43
N PHE A 95 1.50 -4.33 24.67
CA PHE A 95 0.64 -3.17 24.87
C PHE A 95 -0.71 -3.62 25.40
N ALA A 96 -1.23 -2.91 26.40
CA ALA A 96 -2.62 -3.02 26.81
C ALA A 96 -3.56 -2.49 25.70
N ALA A 97 -4.86 -2.68 25.86
CA ALA A 97 -5.83 -1.97 25.04
C ALA A 97 -5.65 -0.45 25.22
N ALA A 98 -5.75 0.31 24.13
CA ALA A 98 -5.63 1.75 24.11
C ALA A 98 -6.95 2.39 23.66
N GLY A 99 -7.24 3.59 24.15
CA GLY A 99 -8.43 4.34 23.74
C GLY A 99 -8.44 4.64 22.24
N PRO A 100 -9.61 4.81 21.61
CA PRO A 100 -9.69 5.09 20.18
C PRO A 100 -9.04 6.45 19.85
N VAL A 101 -8.51 6.56 18.65
CA VAL A 101 -8.07 7.83 18.06
C VAL A 101 -9.18 8.38 17.15
N ARG A 102 -9.23 9.70 16.99
CA ARG A 102 -10.09 10.38 16.03
C ARG A 102 -9.29 11.02 14.90
N LEU A 103 -9.93 11.26 13.76
CA LEU A 103 -9.30 11.99 12.67
C LEU A 103 -9.03 13.45 13.07
N ASN A 104 -7.87 13.95 12.64
CA ASN A 104 -7.47 15.35 12.74
C ASN A 104 -7.12 15.84 11.33
N THR A 105 -7.75 16.93 10.90
CA THR A 105 -7.62 17.47 9.53
C THR A 105 -6.20 17.98 9.23
N THR A 106 -5.50 18.53 10.22
CA THR A 106 -4.11 18.96 10.08
C THR A 106 -3.19 17.76 9.86
N LEU A 107 -3.28 16.73 10.72
CA LEU A 107 -2.50 15.49 10.54
C LEU A 107 -2.83 14.79 9.21
N GLN A 108 -4.09 14.86 8.77
CA GLN A 108 -4.52 14.35 7.48
C GLN A 108 -3.83 15.06 6.32
N ALA A 109 -3.76 16.40 6.36
CA ALA A 109 -3.07 17.19 5.35
C ALA A 109 -1.58 16.90 5.33
N VAL A 110 -0.95 16.76 6.49
CA VAL A 110 0.48 16.42 6.62
C VAL A 110 0.77 15.03 6.02
N ALA A 111 -0.06 14.03 6.34
CA ALA A 111 0.07 12.68 5.79
C ALA A 111 -0.10 12.69 4.26
N GLY A 112 -1.10 13.43 3.74
CA GLY A 112 -1.34 13.57 2.31
C GLY A 112 -0.18 14.22 1.57
N GLY A 113 0.39 15.28 2.15
CA GLY A 113 1.56 15.96 1.59
C GLY A 113 2.78 15.04 1.48
N HIS A 114 3.10 14.28 2.53
CA HIS A 114 4.25 13.37 2.50
C HIS A 114 4.04 12.16 1.59
N ALA A 115 2.82 11.61 1.54
CA ALA A 115 2.48 10.56 0.58
C ALA A 115 2.67 11.04 -0.86
N ALA A 116 2.21 12.25 -1.17
CA ALA A 116 2.36 12.87 -2.48
C ALA A 116 3.83 13.17 -2.82
N ASP A 117 4.65 13.59 -1.85
CA ASP A 117 6.09 13.82 -2.01
C ASP A 117 6.80 12.52 -2.43
N MET A 118 6.59 11.44 -1.67
CA MET A 118 7.12 10.10 -1.96
C MET A 118 6.67 9.57 -3.34
N ALA A 119 5.38 9.72 -3.66
CA ALA A 119 4.84 9.26 -4.93
C ALA A 119 5.38 10.07 -6.12
N ARG A 120 5.51 11.39 -5.98
CA ARG A 120 5.97 12.29 -7.05
C ARG A 120 7.44 12.07 -7.38
N TYR A 121 8.26 11.82 -6.37
CA TYR A 121 9.72 11.75 -6.53
C TYR A 121 10.29 10.34 -6.41
N ASP A 122 9.42 9.34 -6.36
CA ASP A 122 9.77 7.92 -6.38
C ASP A 122 10.80 7.51 -5.32
N TYR A 123 10.51 7.84 -4.06
CA TYR A 123 11.33 7.43 -2.93
C TYR A 123 10.45 6.96 -1.76
N PHE A 124 11.05 6.27 -0.79
CA PHE A 124 10.35 5.77 0.40
C PHE A 124 11.19 6.05 1.65
N SER A 125 10.79 7.07 2.42
CA SER A 125 11.51 7.51 3.62
C SER A 125 10.59 8.30 4.55
N HIS A 126 10.89 8.26 5.86
CA HIS A 126 10.28 9.15 6.85
C HIS A 126 10.73 10.62 6.68
N THR A 127 11.91 10.82 6.10
CA THR A 127 12.46 12.14 5.78
C THR A 127 11.96 12.57 4.40
N SER A 128 11.40 13.77 4.32
CA SER A 128 10.99 14.40 3.07
C SER A 128 12.19 14.74 2.20
N ARG A 129 11.95 14.97 0.91
CA ARG A 129 13.03 15.28 -0.04
C ARG A 129 13.77 16.58 0.30
N ASP A 130 13.10 17.53 0.95
CA ASP A 130 13.67 18.78 1.47
C ASP A 130 14.49 18.59 2.75
N GLY A 131 14.64 17.35 3.25
CA GLY A 131 15.29 17.02 4.51
C GLY A 131 14.35 17.09 5.73
N GLY A 132 13.08 17.48 5.55
CA GLY A 132 12.13 17.66 6.63
C GLY A 132 11.67 16.34 7.26
N SER A 133 11.72 16.27 8.58
CA SER A 133 11.13 15.22 9.42
C SER A 133 9.60 15.35 9.54
N MET A 134 8.94 14.30 10.03
CA MET A 134 7.51 14.36 10.37
C MET A 134 7.18 15.50 11.35
N VAL A 135 8.11 15.81 12.26
CA VAL A 135 7.96 16.87 13.26
C VAL A 135 7.94 18.24 12.59
N GLU A 136 8.85 18.47 11.66
CA GLU A 136 8.90 19.73 10.90
C GLU A 136 7.69 19.85 9.97
N ARG A 137 7.29 18.77 9.29
CA ARG A 137 6.07 18.77 8.47
C ARG A 137 4.82 19.13 9.30
N ALA A 138 4.65 18.51 10.48
CA ALA A 138 3.53 18.79 11.37
C ALA A 138 3.59 20.23 11.94
N SER A 139 4.78 20.72 12.29
CA SER A 139 4.98 22.09 12.77
C SER A 139 4.66 23.12 11.70
N ARG A 140 5.11 22.91 10.44
CA ARG A 140 4.80 23.80 9.32
C ARG A 140 3.30 23.85 9.01
N ALA A 141 2.59 22.76 9.26
CA ALA A 141 1.13 22.68 9.14
C ALA A 141 0.39 23.25 10.37
N GLY A 142 1.11 23.72 11.39
CA GLY A 142 0.53 24.32 12.59
C GLY A 142 -0.07 23.32 13.59
N TYR A 143 0.33 22.03 13.55
CA TYR A 143 -0.15 21.06 14.53
C TYR A 143 0.53 21.26 15.90
N PRO A 144 -0.22 21.58 16.98
CA PRO A 144 0.36 21.87 18.29
C PRO A 144 0.76 20.58 19.01
N ARG A 145 1.88 19.96 18.62
CA ARG A 145 2.25 18.60 19.08
C ARG A 145 2.74 18.51 20.54
N ARG A 146 2.13 17.65 21.34
CA ARG A 146 2.72 17.08 22.57
C ARG A 146 3.44 15.77 22.26
N ALA A 147 2.82 14.91 21.48
CA ALA A 147 3.38 13.65 20.98
C ALA A 147 3.06 13.51 19.48
N LEU A 148 3.94 12.83 18.73
CA LEU A 148 3.78 12.57 17.30
C LEU A 148 4.49 11.26 16.92
N ALA A 149 3.86 10.45 16.07
CA ALA A 149 4.49 9.28 15.44
C ALA A 149 4.03 9.12 13.99
N GLU A 150 4.85 8.44 13.18
CA GLU A 150 4.58 8.19 11.78
C GLU A 150 4.78 6.71 11.43
N ASN A 151 3.84 6.18 10.65
CA ASN A 151 3.94 4.92 9.94
C ASN A 151 3.85 5.20 8.44
N ILE A 152 4.70 4.56 7.64
CA ILE A 152 4.65 4.62 6.17
C ILE A 152 4.57 3.21 5.59
N ALA A 153 3.91 3.07 4.44
CA ALA A 153 3.87 1.82 3.68
C ALA A 153 3.83 2.12 2.17
N ALA A 154 4.24 1.18 1.34
CA ALA A 154 4.25 1.36 -0.11
C ALA A 154 4.05 0.04 -0.86
N GLY A 155 3.34 0.10 -1.98
CA GLY A 155 3.01 -1.05 -2.83
C GLY A 155 1.77 -1.84 -2.40
N GLN A 156 1.24 -1.64 -1.19
CA GLN A 156 -0.03 -2.25 -0.77
C GLN A 156 -1.19 -1.51 -1.43
N LEU A 157 -1.94 -2.18 -2.30
CA LEU A 157 -3.04 -1.53 -3.03
C LEU A 157 -4.20 -1.14 -2.09
N GLN A 158 -4.44 -1.89 -1.00
CA GLN A 158 -5.59 -1.68 -0.13
C GLN A 158 -5.20 -1.29 1.30
N ALA A 159 -6.04 -0.50 1.95
CA ALA A 159 -5.91 -0.10 3.35
C ALA A 159 -5.72 -1.29 4.31
N ASP A 160 -6.48 -2.38 4.11
CA ASP A 160 -6.36 -3.62 4.89
C ASP A 160 -4.98 -4.27 4.79
N THR A 161 -4.34 -4.20 3.62
CA THR A 161 -3.02 -4.77 3.39
C THR A 161 -1.93 -3.85 3.96
N ALA A 162 -2.10 -2.53 3.84
CA ALA A 162 -1.23 -1.56 4.51
C ALA A 162 -1.30 -1.71 6.04
N MET A 163 -2.51 -1.82 6.60
CA MET A 163 -2.71 -2.03 8.04
C MET A 163 -2.04 -3.30 8.55
N ARG A 164 -2.19 -4.43 7.84
CA ARG A 164 -1.50 -5.67 8.20
C ARG A 164 0.01 -5.46 8.21
N SER A 165 0.57 -4.82 7.18
CA SER A 165 2.02 -4.54 7.13
C SER A 165 2.52 -3.66 8.28
N TRP A 166 1.71 -2.71 8.76
CA TRP A 166 2.05 -1.93 9.95
C TRP A 166 1.96 -2.75 11.23
N LEU A 167 0.96 -3.62 11.37
CA LEU A 167 0.84 -4.47 12.57
C LEU A 167 1.92 -5.56 12.64
N ASP A 168 2.41 -6.03 11.50
CA ASP A 168 3.47 -7.03 11.42
C ASP A 168 4.87 -6.43 11.69
N SER A 169 5.01 -5.11 11.57
CA SER A 169 6.24 -4.38 11.93
C SER A 169 6.21 -3.95 13.40
N PRO A 170 7.17 -4.39 14.24
CA PRO A 170 7.16 -4.05 15.67
C PRO A 170 7.09 -2.54 15.96
N GLY A 171 7.87 -1.71 15.26
CA GLY A 171 7.88 -0.26 15.47
C GLY A 171 6.58 0.42 15.03
N HIS A 172 6.02 0.00 13.89
CA HIS A 172 4.75 0.54 13.42
C HIS A 172 3.57 0.10 14.29
N CYS A 173 3.59 -1.15 14.76
CA CYS A 173 2.63 -1.69 15.71
C CYS A 173 2.68 -0.92 17.04
N ALA A 174 3.88 -0.64 17.56
CA ALA A 174 4.06 0.16 18.77
C ALA A 174 3.46 1.57 18.61
N ASN A 175 3.68 2.23 17.47
CA ASN A 175 3.03 3.52 17.17
C ASN A 175 1.50 3.44 17.19
N ILE A 176 0.91 2.39 16.59
CA ILE A 176 -0.54 2.15 16.57
C ILE A 176 -1.09 1.95 17.99
N MET A 177 -0.38 1.20 18.83
CA MET A 177 -0.84 0.81 20.17
C MET A 177 -0.47 1.81 21.27
N ALA A 178 0.35 2.81 20.98
CA ALA A 178 0.80 3.76 21.97
C ALA A 178 -0.38 4.54 22.60
N PRO A 179 -0.54 4.53 23.95
CA PRO A 179 -1.66 5.15 24.63
C PRO A 179 -1.60 6.68 24.65
N ALA A 180 -0.45 7.26 24.33
CA ALA A 180 -0.24 8.70 24.31
C ALA A 180 -1.05 9.43 23.22
N PHE A 181 -1.51 8.72 22.19
CA PHE A 181 -2.20 9.29 21.04
C PHE A 181 -3.72 9.22 21.16
N ASN A 182 -4.38 10.31 20.76
CA ASN A 182 -5.84 10.43 20.67
C ASN A 182 -6.31 11.00 19.31
N GLU A 183 -5.38 11.42 18.46
CA GLU A 183 -5.62 11.94 17.11
C GLU A 183 -4.81 11.17 16.08
N MET A 184 -5.31 11.13 14.85
CA MET A 184 -4.58 10.57 13.72
C MET A 184 -4.92 11.27 12.39
N GLY A 185 -4.02 11.12 11.42
CA GLY A 185 -4.27 11.37 9.99
C GLY A 185 -3.77 10.18 9.19
N ALA A 186 -4.42 9.84 8.08
CA ALA A 186 -4.01 8.75 7.20
C ALA A 186 -4.35 9.05 5.74
N ALA A 187 -3.36 9.06 4.87
CA ALA A 187 -3.53 9.35 3.46
C ALA A 187 -2.73 8.38 2.59
N PHE A 188 -3.09 8.33 1.30
CA PHE A 188 -2.26 7.70 0.29
C PHE A 188 -2.12 8.60 -0.93
N ALA A 189 -1.08 8.33 -1.72
CA ALA A 189 -0.90 8.89 -3.05
C ALA A 189 -0.52 7.78 -4.04
N VAL A 190 -1.01 7.91 -5.27
CA VAL A 190 -0.77 6.96 -6.35
C VAL A 190 0.03 7.65 -7.45
N ASN A 191 1.10 6.99 -7.91
CA ASN A 191 1.81 7.31 -9.13
C ASN A 191 2.14 6.01 -9.86
N SER A 192 1.37 5.67 -10.90
CA SER A 192 1.58 4.43 -11.67
C SER A 192 2.98 4.35 -12.30
N LYS A 193 3.68 5.46 -12.49
CA LYS A 193 5.03 5.52 -13.06
C LYS A 193 6.14 5.37 -12.01
N SER A 194 5.84 5.47 -10.72
CA SER A 194 6.83 5.27 -9.67
C SER A 194 7.06 3.78 -9.39
N SER A 195 8.25 3.43 -8.91
CA SER A 195 8.65 2.05 -8.59
C SER A 195 7.67 1.31 -7.68
N LEU A 196 7.08 2.00 -6.69
CA LEU A 196 6.17 1.39 -5.69
C LEU A 196 4.69 1.67 -5.95
N GLY A 197 4.35 2.63 -6.81
CA GLY A 197 3.00 2.84 -7.33
C GLY A 197 2.02 3.52 -6.38
N ILE A 198 1.96 3.08 -5.13
CA ILE A 198 1.11 3.64 -4.09
C ILE A 198 1.91 3.79 -2.80
N TYR A 199 1.70 4.90 -2.10
CA TYR A 199 2.40 5.25 -0.86
C TYR A 199 1.37 5.67 0.16
N TRP A 200 1.47 5.10 1.36
CA TRP A 200 0.59 5.35 2.50
C TRP A 200 1.39 6.05 3.59
N VAL A 201 0.77 7.03 4.23
CA VAL A 201 1.28 7.69 5.42
C VAL A 201 0.18 7.71 6.47
N GLN A 202 0.54 7.31 7.69
CA GLN A 202 -0.30 7.36 8.87
C GLN A 202 0.44 8.13 9.96
N LEU A 203 -0.15 9.21 10.44
CA LEU A 203 0.35 10.01 11.55
C LEU A 203 -0.54 9.82 12.78
N PHE A 204 0.09 9.72 13.93
CA PHE A 204 -0.56 9.76 15.23
C PHE A 204 -0.12 10.98 15.99
N GLY A 205 -1.03 11.58 16.76
CA GLY A 205 -0.72 12.75 17.55
C GLY A 205 -1.52 12.86 18.84
N ALA A 206 -1.01 13.71 19.70
CA ALA A 206 -1.77 14.34 20.77
C ALA A 206 -1.38 15.81 20.83
N ALA A 207 -2.39 16.69 20.78
CA ALA A 207 -2.20 18.12 20.91
C ALA A 207 -1.71 18.51 22.33
N ARG A 208 -1.02 19.65 22.42
CA ARG A 208 -0.67 20.32 23.69
C ARG A 208 -1.89 20.98 24.31
#